data_AF-A0A9L0R4F1-F1
#
_entry.id   AF-A0A9L0R4F1-F1
#
_cell.length_a   1.000
_cell.length_b   1.000
_cell.length_c   1.000
_cell.angle_alpha   90.00
_cell.angle_beta   90.00
_cell.angle_gamma   90.00
#
_symmetry.space_group_name_H-M   'P 1'
#
loop_
_entity.id
_entity.type
_entity.pdbx_description
1 polymer ?
#
loop_
_entity_poly.entity_id
_entity_poly.type
_entity_poly.pdbx_seq_one_letter_code
_entity_poly.pdbx_strand_id
1 'polypeptide(L)'
;MEAQEEKEAQVAAWLKKIFGDHAIPQYEVNPRTTEILHHLAERNRVRDRDVYLVIEDLKQKASEYESEAKHLQDLLMESVNFSPANLSGTGSRYLNALVDSAVALETKDTSLASFIPAVNDLTSDLFRTKSKNEEIKLELAKLEKNLTATLVLEKCLREDLKKAELHLSTERAKVDNRLQNMNFLKAKSEEFRCGIRAAEKLAELKQQTIPLKKKLESYLDLMPNPSLAQVKIEEAKRELDIIEAELTKKVDMMEL
;
A
#
# COMPACT_ATOMS: atom_id res chain seq x y z
N MET A 1 -35.97 -36.57 -18.41
CA MET A 1 -34.62 -36.81 -18.98
C MET A 1 -34.60 -36.36 -20.43
N GLU A 2 -35.51 -36.84 -21.26
CA GLU A 2 -35.66 -36.43 -22.67
C GLU A 2 -35.75 -34.90 -22.90
N ALA A 3 -36.56 -34.17 -22.13
CA ALA A 3 -36.69 -32.72 -22.28
C ALA A 3 -35.40 -31.92 -21.93
N GLN A 4 -34.51 -32.49 -21.12
CA GLN A 4 -33.24 -31.86 -20.76
C GLN A 4 -32.20 -32.10 -21.86
N GLU A 5 -32.13 -33.32 -22.37
CA GLU A 5 -31.28 -33.70 -23.50
C GLU A 5 -31.64 -32.91 -24.77
N GLU A 6 -32.94 -32.65 -25.00
CA GLU A 6 -33.40 -31.83 -26.12
C GLU A 6 -32.92 -30.36 -26.00
N LYS A 7 -33.01 -29.77 -24.81
CA LYS A 7 -32.50 -28.40 -24.56
C LYS A 7 -30.99 -28.33 -24.78
N GLU A 8 -30.24 -29.34 -24.34
CA GLU A 8 -28.79 -29.42 -24.54
C GLU A 8 -28.41 -29.53 -26.01
N ALA A 9 -29.12 -30.35 -26.79
CA ALA A 9 -28.93 -30.46 -28.24
C ALA A 9 -29.25 -29.13 -28.96
N GLN A 10 -30.32 -28.45 -28.58
CA GLN A 10 -30.69 -27.15 -29.14
C GLN A 10 -29.64 -26.06 -28.83
N VAL A 11 -29.10 -26.05 -27.61
CA VAL A 11 -28.02 -25.15 -27.19
C VAL A 11 -26.74 -25.45 -27.97
N ALA A 12 -26.34 -26.72 -28.10
CA ALA A 12 -25.14 -27.10 -28.85
C ALA A 12 -25.23 -26.70 -30.34
N ALA A 13 -26.39 -26.92 -30.97
CA ALA A 13 -26.63 -26.50 -32.35
C ALA A 13 -26.61 -24.98 -32.51
N TRP A 14 -27.20 -24.24 -31.56
CA TRP A 14 -27.17 -22.78 -31.55
C TRP A 14 -25.75 -22.23 -31.36
N LEU A 15 -24.98 -22.76 -30.40
CA LEU A 15 -23.59 -22.37 -30.18
C LEU A 15 -22.75 -22.63 -31.44
N LYS A 16 -22.91 -23.79 -32.08
CA LYS A 16 -22.23 -24.08 -33.34
C LYS A 16 -22.58 -23.07 -34.43
N LYS A 17 -23.84 -22.63 -34.53
CA LYS A 17 -24.26 -21.60 -35.48
C LYS A 17 -23.63 -20.23 -35.18
N ILE A 18 -23.56 -19.84 -33.91
CA ILE A 18 -23.03 -18.52 -33.49
C ILE A 18 -21.51 -18.45 -33.68
N PHE A 19 -20.78 -19.50 -33.31
CA PHE A 19 -19.32 -19.52 -33.38
C PHE A 19 -18.80 -19.89 -34.78
N GLY A 20 -19.61 -20.55 -35.62
CA GLY A 20 -19.23 -20.95 -36.97
C GLY A 20 -18.02 -21.89 -36.94
N ASP A 21 -16.92 -21.44 -37.55
CA ASP A 21 -15.64 -22.17 -37.57
C ASP A 21 -14.77 -21.95 -36.31
N HIS A 22 -15.16 -21.04 -35.42
CA HIS A 22 -14.42 -20.78 -34.18
C HIS A 22 -14.73 -21.84 -33.13
N ALA A 23 -13.73 -22.15 -32.29
CA ALA A 23 -13.91 -23.05 -31.17
C ALA A 23 -14.92 -22.48 -30.15
N ILE A 24 -15.90 -23.29 -29.76
CA ILE A 24 -16.87 -22.93 -28.72
C ILE A 24 -16.13 -22.89 -27.37
N PRO A 25 -16.21 -21.79 -26.60
CA PRO A 25 -15.62 -21.72 -25.27
C PRO A 25 -16.13 -22.84 -24.37
N GLN A 26 -15.25 -23.42 -23.56
CA GLN A 26 -15.63 -24.44 -22.59
C GLN A 26 -16.63 -23.85 -21.58
N TYR A 27 -17.74 -24.55 -21.36
CA TYR A 27 -18.75 -24.18 -20.38
C TYR A 27 -19.18 -25.42 -19.58
N GLU A 28 -19.65 -25.20 -18.36
CA GLU A 28 -20.13 -26.27 -17.50
C GLU A 28 -21.54 -26.70 -17.94
N VAL A 29 -21.67 -27.94 -18.42
CA VAL A 29 -22.96 -28.53 -18.78
C VAL A 29 -23.66 -29.01 -17.52
N ASN A 30 -24.43 -28.12 -16.89
CA ASN A 30 -25.31 -28.43 -15.77
C ASN A 30 -26.74 -27.89 -16.06
N PRO A 31 -27.78 -28.37 -15.36
CA PRO A 31 -29.17 -28.00 -15.66
C PRO A 31 -29.42 -26.49 -15.67
N ARG A 32 -28.79 -25.76 -14.75
CA ARG A 32 -28.92 -24.30 -14.65
C ARG A 32 -28.27 -23.60 -15.84
N THR A 33 -27.05 -23.99 -16.22
CA THR A 33 -26.34 -23.41 -17.35
C THR A 33 -27.04 -23.71 -18.67
N THR A 34 -27.50 -24.96 -18.86
CA THR A 34 -28.28 -25.35 -20.05
C THR A 34 -29.57 -24.53 -20.16
N GLU A 35 -30.29 -24.31 -19.06
CA GLU A 35 -31.53 -23.53 -19.08
C GLU A 35 -31.28 -22.06 -19.42
N ILE A 36 -30.24 -21.45 -18.85
CA ILE A 36 -29.83 -20.07 -19.18
C ILE A 36 -29.46 -19.96 -20.66
N LEU A 37 -28.65 -20.88 -21.18
CA LEU A 37 -28.23 -20.89 -22.57
C LEU A 37 -29.40 -21.17 -23.53
N HIS A 38 -30.33 -22.04 -23.15
CA HIS A 38 -31.53 -22.33 -23.93
C HIS A 38 -32.44 -21.10 -24.04
N HIS A 39 -32.68 -20.41 -22.93
CA HIS A 39 -33.42 -19.14 -22.95
C HIS A 39 -32.73 -18.07 -23.78
N LEU A 40 -31.40 -17.97 -23.68
CA LEU A 40 -30.63 -17.04 -24.50
C LEU A 40 -30.73 -17.38 -25.99
N ALA A 41 -30.63 -18.66 -26.34
CA ALA A 41 -30.78 -19.15 -27.70
C ALA A 41 -32.16 -18.81 -28.27
N GLU A 42 -33.22 -19.01 -27.49
CA GLU A 42 -34.58 -18.72 -27.95
C GLU A 42 -34.81 -17.22 -28.15
N ARG A 43 -34.36 -16.39 -27.21
CA ARG A 43 -34.42 -14.92 -27.36
C ARG A 43 -33.60 -14.44 -28.55
N ASN A 44 -32.44 -15.03 -28.78
CA ASN A 44 -31.60 -14.72 -29.92
C ASN A 44 -32.29 -15.12 -31.23
N ARG A 45 -32.87 -16.32 -31.32
CA ARG A 45 -33.62 -16.78 -32.50
C ARG A 45 -34.80 -15.88 -32.85
N VAL A 46 -35.59 -15.45 -31.85
CA VAL A 46 -36.71 -14.53 -32.07
C VAL A 46 -36.19 -13.19 -32.59
N ARG A 47 -35.20 -12.60 -31.91
CA ARG A 47 -34.62 -11.32 -32.32
C ARG A 47 -33.98 -11.38 -33.71
N ASP A 48 -33.25 -12.44 -34.02
CA ASP A 48 -32.63 -12.63 -35.33
C ASP A 48 -33.68 -12.75 -36.43
N ARG A 49 -34.81 -13.42 -36.15
CA ARG A 49 -35.96 -13.49 -37.07
C ARG A 49 -36.57 -12.11 -37.30
N ASP A 50 -36.82 -11.36 -36.23
CA ASP A 50 -37.42 -10.02 -36.33
C ASP A 50 -36.49 -9.08 -37.11
N VAL A 51 -35.19 -9.11 -36.83
CA VAL A 51 -34.18 -8.34 -37.58
C VAL A 51 -34.14 -8.76 -39.04
N TYR A 52 -34.21 -10.07 -39.32
CA TYR A 52 -34.25 -10.58 -40.69
C TYR A 52 -35.48 -10.07 -41.45
N LEU A 53 -36.67 -10.10 -40.83
CA LEU A 53 -37.90 -9.59 -41.43
C LEU A 53 -37.80 -8.09 -41.75
N VAL A 54 -37.22 -7.29 -40.84
CA VAL A 54 -36.98 -5.86 -41.08
C VAL A 54 -36.00 -5.66 -42.24
N ILE A 55 -34.93 -6.46 -42.33
CA ILE A 55 -33.97 -6.37 -43.42
C ILE A 55 -34.64 -6.69 -44.77
N GLU A 56 -35.44 -7.75 -44.85
CA GLU A 56 -36.12 -8.12 -46.08
C GLU A 56 -37.18 -7.09 -46.50
N ASP A 57 -37.95 -6.54 -45.55
CA ASP A 57 -38.88 -5.43 -45.81
C ASP A 57 -38.15 -4.19 -46.35
N LEU A 58 -37.02 -3.82 -45.76
CA LEU A 58 -36.21 -2.68 -46.23
C LEU A 58 -35.62 -2.92 -47.62
N LYS A 59 -35.15 -4.14 -47.92
CA LYS A 59 -34.68 -4.50 -49.26
C LYS A 59 -35.80 -4.42 -50.30
N GLN A 60 -36.98 -4.92 -49.97
CA GLN A 60 -38.14 -4.84 -50.84
C GLN A 60 -38.50 -3.38 -51.14
N LYS A 61 -38.64 -2.55 -50.10
CA LYS A 61 -38.91 -1.11 -50.27
C LYS A 61 -37.85 -0.41 -51.11
N ALA A 62 -36.57 -0.73 -50.91
CA ALA A 62 -35.50 -0.18 -51.73
C ALA A 62 -35.66 -0.55 -53.22
N SER A 63 -36.01 -1.80 -53.51
CA SER A 63 -36.29 -2.26 -54.89
C SER A 63 -37.52 -1.59 -55.49
N GLU A 64 -38.57 -1.35 -54.70
CA GLU A 64 -39.78 -0.64 -55.13
C GLU A 64 -39.46 0.82 -55.46
N TYR A 65 -38.74 1.53 -54.57
CA TYR A 65 -38.32 2.91 -54.82
C TYR A 65 -37.37 3.04 -56.02
N GLU A 66 -36.45 2.09 -56.23
CA GLU A 66 -35.58 2.09 -57.40
C GLU A 66 -36.39 1.91 -58.70
N SER A 67 -37.40 1.04 -58.67
CA SER A 67 -38.28 0.80 -59.82
C SER A 67 -39.17 2.02 -60.12
N GLU A 68 -39.72 2.66 -59.09
CA GLU A 68 -40.50 3.90 -59.21
C GLU A 68 -39.63 5.05 -59.74
N ALA A 69 -38.38 5.16 -59.26
CA ALA A 69 -37.44 6.18 -59.75
C ALA A 69 -37.14 6.00 -61.25
N LYS A 70 -36.94 4.76 -61.71
CA LYS A 70 -36.78 4.45 -63.15
C LYS A 70 -38.04 4.78 -63.93
N HIS A 71 -39.21 4.40 -63.42
CA HIS A 71 -40.49 4.70 -64.05
C HIS A 71 -40.70 6.20 -64.24
N LEU A 72 -40.45 7.01 -63.21
CA LEU A 72 -40.56 8.47 -63.28
C LEU A 72 -39.54 9.09 -64.24
N GLN A 73 -38.32 8.54 -64.28
CA GLN A 73 -37.30 8.97 -65.24
C GLN A 73 -37.74 8.72 -66.68
N ASP A 74 -38.23 7.52 -66.98
CA ASP A 74 -38.73 7.14 -68.31
C ASP A 74 -39.92 8.01 -68.71
N LEU A 75 -40.88 8.21 -67.79
CA LEU A 75 -42.04 9.08 -68.00
C LEU A 75 -41.62 10.51 -68.37
N LEU A 76 -40.68 11.12 -67.64
CA LEU A 76 -40.19 12.48 -67.91
C LEU A 76 -39.49 12.58 -69.28
N MET A 77 -38.74 11.55 -69.64
CA MET A 77 -38.04 11.47 -70.92
C MET A 77 -39.02 11.32 -72.09
N GLU A 78 -40.01 10.43 -71.99
CA GLU A 78 -40.96 10.15 -73.06
C GLU A 78 -42.01 11.25 -73.24
N SER A 79 -42.53 11.81 -72.15
CA SER A 79 -43.65 12.77 -72.20
C SER A 79 -43.22 14.22 -72.39
N VAL A 80 -42.10 14.64 -71.80
CA VAL A 80 -41.66 16.05 -71.80
C VAL A 80 -40.30 16.23 -72.49
N ASN A 81 -39.65 15.17 -72.98
CA ASN A 81 -38.27 15.19 -73.49
C ASN A 81 -37.28 15.86 -72.52
N PHE A 82 -37.54 15.71 -71.21
CA PHE A 82 -36.72 16.30 -70.17
C PHE A 82 -35.68 15.29 -69.72
N SER A 83 -34.42 15.50 -70.11
CA SER A 83 -33.28 14.74 -69.60
C SER A 83 -32.46 15.59 -68.63
N PRO A 84 -31.82 14.99 -67.59
CA PRO A 84 -30.85 15.70 -66.76
C PRO A 84 -29.74 16.41 -67.55
N ALA A 85 -29.44 15.94 -68.75
CA ALA A 85 -28.47 16.57 -69.66
C ALA A 85 -28.95 17.91 -70.26
N ASN A 86 -30.26 18.19 -70.24
CA ASN A 86 -30.82 19.46 -70.70
C ASN A 86 -30.67 20.59 -69.68
N LEU A 87 -30.27 20.29 -68.44
CA LEU A 87 -30.04 21.30 -67.41
C LEU A 87 -28.77 22.09 -67.70
N SER A 88 -28.80 23.39 -67.41
CA SER A 88 -27.57 24.18 -67.35
C SER A 88 -26.64 23.64 -66.25
N GLY A 89 -25.33 23.91 -66.35
CA GLY A 89 -24.38 23.51 -65.32
C GLY A 89 -24.74 24.06 -63.92
N THR A 90 -25.40 25.21 -63.85
CA THR A 90 -25.94 25.75 -62.58
C THR A 90 -27.17 24.98 -62.10
N GLY A 91 -28.10 24.63 -63.00
CA GLY A 91 -29.27 23.82 -62.66
C GLY A 91 -28.89 22.44 -62.13
N SER A 92 -27.93 21.76 -62.78
CA SER A 92 -27.40 20.47 -62.32
C SER A 92 -26.76 20.57 -60.93
N ARG A 93 -25.97 21.63 -60.66
CA ARG A 93 -25.37 21.84 -59.33
C ARG A 93 -26.40 22.03 -58.23
N TYR A 94 -27.46 22.82 -58.47
CA TYR A 94 -28.50 23.01 -57.46
C TYR A 94 -29.30 21.74 -57.21
N LEU A 95 -29.61 20.97 -58.26
CA LEU A 95 -30.30 19.70 -58.09
C LEU A 95 -29.46 18.68 -57.32
N ASN A 96 -28.16 18.57 -57.64
CA ASN A 96 -27.25 17.71 -56.89
C ASN A 96 -27.14 18.14 -55.42
N ALA A 97 -26.96 19.45 -55.15
CA ALA A 97 -26.90 19.96 -53.79
C ALA A 97 -28.19 19.68 -53.00
N LEU A 98 -29.36 19.73 -53.66
CA LEU A 98 -30.64 19.41 -53.04
C LEU A 98 -30.74 17.91 -52.71
N VAL A 99 -30.31 17.03 -53.62
CA VAL A 99 -30.26 15.58 -53.38
C VAL A 99 -29.25 15.23 -52.29
N ASP A 100 -28.04 15.79 -52.34
CA ASP A 100 -27.01 15.57 -51.33
C ASP A 100 -27.49 16.03 -49.94
N SER A 101 -28.20 17.16 -49.88
CA SER A 101 -28.80 17.64 -48.62
C SER A 101 -29.89 16.70 -48.11
N ALA A 102 -30.73 16.16 -48.99
CA ALA A 102 -31.77 15.19 -48.63
C ALA A 102 -31.17 13.91 -48.06
N VAL A 103 -30.11 13.39 -48.70
CA VAL A 103 -29.37 12.22 -48.23
C VAL A 103 -28.69 12.48 -46.88
N ALA A 104 -28.04 13.64 -46.73
CA ALA A 104 -27.36 14.01 -45.48
C ALA A 104 -28.33 14.23 -44.31
N LEU A 105 -29.55 14.70 -44.59
CA LEU A 105 -30.63 14.86 -43.61
C LEU A 105 -31.50 13.62 -43.45
N GLU A 106 -31.21 12.54 -44.19
CA GLU A 106 -31.99 11.29 -44.22
C GLU A 106 -33.49 11.51 -44.50
N THR A 107 -33.83 12.47 -45.38
CA THR A 107 -35.22 12.77 -45.73
C THR A 107 -35.77 11.81 -46.78
N LYS A 108 -37.09 11.58 -46.74
CA LYS A 108 -37.79 10.69 -47.68
C LYS A 108 -37.86 11.25 -49.10
N ASP A 109 -37.93 12.57 -49.22
CA ASP A 109 -38.03 13.30 -50.48
C ASP A 109 -37.41 14.70 -50.37
N THR A 110 -37.39 15.42 -51.49
CA THR A 110 -36.94 16.81 -51.58
C THR A 110 -38.05 17.83 -51.31
N SER A 111 -39.17 17.40 -50.70
CA SER A 111 -40.27 18.31 -50.37
C SER A 111 -39.95 19.13 -49.11
N LEU A 112 -40.53 20.32 -49.03
CA LEU A 112 -40.43 21.16 -47.84
C LEU A 112 -41.01 20.48 -46.59
N ALA A 113 -42.02 19.62 -46.77
CA ALA A 113 -42.64 18.89 -45.67
C ALA A 113 -41.67 17.90 -45.01
N SER A 114 -40.73 17.34 -45.77
CA SER A 114 -39.66 16.49 -45.22
C SER A 114 -38.46 17.31 -44.71
N PHE A 115 -38.08 18.37 -45.42
CA PHE A 115 -36.90 19.18 -45.09
C PHE A 115 -37.08 20.04 -43.83
N ILE A 116 -38.23 20.70 -43.66
CA ILE A 116 -38.44 21.63 -42.55
C ILE A 116 -38.31 20.93 -41.18
N PRO A 117 -38.96 19.78 -40.94
CA PRO A 117 -38.76 19.03 -39.70
C PRO A 117 -37.31 18.59 -39.50
N ALA A 118 -36.67 18.01 -40.53
CA ALA A 118 -35.29 17.52 -40.43
C ALA A 118 -34.30 18.64 -40.09
N VAL A 119 -34.45 19.82 -40.70
CA VAL A 119 -33.61 20.99 -40.38
C VAL A 119 -33.91 21.51 -38.97
N ASN A 120 -35.16 21.51 -38.53
CA ASN A 120 -35.54 21.93 -37.17
C ASN A 120 -34.99 20.98 -36.11
N ASP A 121 -35.03 19.68 -36.36
CA ASP A 121 -34.46 18.65 -35.48
C ASP A 121 -32.95 18.82 -35.38
N LEU A 122 -32.26 18.95 -36.52
CA LEU A 122 -30.81 19.21 -36.57
C LEU A 122 -30.44 20.51 -35.85
N THR A 123 -31.23 21.56 -36.04
CA THR A 123 -31.02 22.86 -35.37
C THR A 123 -31.17 22.72 -33.85
N SER A 124 -32.20 22.02 -33.40
CA SER A 124 -32.45 21.75 -31.98
C SER A 124 -31.32 20.92 -31.36
N ASP A 125 -30.84 19.91 -32.09
CA ASP A 125 -29.72 19.06 -31.71
C ASP A 125 -28.40 19.85 -31.61
N LEU A 126 -28.16 20.76 -32.53
CA LEU A 126 -27.04 21.68 -32.50
C LEU A 126 -27.08 22.57 -31.25
N PHE A 127 -28.23 23.16 -30.94
CA PHE A 127 -28.39 23.99 -29.73
C PHE A 127 -28.19 23.17 -28.45
N ARG A 128 -28.77 21.97 -28.36
CA ARG A 128 -28.61 21.07 -27.22
C ARG A 128 -27.15 20.68 -27.02
N THR A 129 -26.46 20.33 -28.10
CA THR A 129 -25.03 19.98 -28.08
C THR A 129 -24.17 21.16 -27.66
N LYS A 130 -24.46 22.36 -28.19
CA LYS A 130 -23.76 23.59 -27.81
C LYS A 130 -23.93 23.92 -26.33
N SER A 131 -25.15 23.79 -25.79
CA SER A 131 -25.43 24.01 -24.37
C SER A 131 -24.67 23.03 -23.47
N LYS A 132 -24.70 21.73 -23.80
CA LYS A 132 -23.95 20.71 -23.05
C LYS A 132 -22.45 20.94 -23.10
N ASN A 133 -21.92 21.37 -24.25
CA ASN A 133 -20.50 21.66 -24.39
C ASN A 133 -20.07 22.85 -23.49
N GLU A 134 -20.94 23.85 -23.35
CA GLU A 134 -20.66 24.99 -22.45
C GLU A 134 -20.72 24.58 -20.97
N GLU A 135 -21.69 23.73 -20.59
CA GLU A 135 -21.78 23.13 -19.26
C GLU A 135 -20.52 22.33 -18.91
N ILE A 136 -20.08 21.44 -19.81
CA ILE A 136 -18.85 20.65 -19.64
C ILE A 136 -17.61 21.55 -19.48
N LYS A 137 -17.51 22.64 -20.25
CA LYS A 137 -16.41 23.61 -20.08
C LYS A 137 -16.40 24.25 -18.70
N LEU A 138 -17.57 24.62 -18.16
CA LEU A 138 -17.67 25.18 -16.82
C LEU A 138 -17.27 24.15 -15.74
N GLU A 139 -17.70 22.89 -15.90
CA GLU A 139 -17.32 21.80 -15.00
C GLU A 139 -15.82 21.52 -15.05
N LEU A 140 -15.21 21.50 -16.24
CA LEU A 140 -13.77 21.35 -16.41
C LEU A 140 -13.01 22.47 -15.71
N ALA A 141 -13.40 23.72 -15.92
CA ALA A 141 -12.77 24.86 -15.26
C ALA A 141 -12.90 24.81 -13.73
N LYS A 142 -14.01 24.29 -13.20
CA LYS A 142 -14.19 24.05 -11.76
C LYS A 142 -13.27 22.94 -11.26
N LEU A 143 -13.18 21.84 -12.01
CA LEU A 143 -12.33 20.71 -11.67
C LEU A 143 -10.84 21.09 -11.66
N GLU A 144 -10.39 21.89 -12.63
CA GLU A 144 -9.03 22.42 -12.70
C GLU A 144 -8.68 23.28 -11.47
N LYS A 145 -9.59 24.17 -11.05
CA LYS A 145 -9.42 24.98 -9.83
C LYS A 145 -9.33 24.11 -8.59
N ASN A 146 -10.21 23.12 -8.47
CA ASN A 146 -10.19 22.18 -7.34
C ASN A 146 -8.90 21.36 -7.32
N LEU A 147 -8.48 20.82 -8.46
CA LEU A 147 -7.24 20.05 -8.59
C LEU A 147 -6.03 20.90 -8.17
N THR A 148 -5.97 22.15 -8.62
CA THR A 148 -4.90 23.09 -8.23
C THR A 148 -4.87 23.30 -6.72
N ALA A 149 -6.03 23.54 -6.10
CA ALA A 149 -6.13 23.71 -4.65
C ALA A 149 -5.71 22.44 -3.88
N THR A 150 -6.14 21.26 -4.35
CA THR A 150 -5.77 19.97 -3.76
C THR A 150 -4.27 19.69 -3.88
N LEU A 151 -3.65 19.99 -5.02
CA LEU A 151 -2.20 19.82 -5.21
C LEU A 151 -1.38 20.75 -4.30
N VAL A 152 -1.83 22.00 -4.10
CA VAL A 152 -1.20 22.92 -3.14
C VAL A 152 -1.32 22.37 -1.72
N LEU A 153 -2.51 21.89 -1.33
CA LEU A 153 -2.72 21.29 -0.01
C LEU A 153 -1.86 20.03 0.20
N GLU A 154 -1.77 19.15 -0.79
CA GLU A 154 -0.93 17.96 -0.75
C GLU A 154 0.54 18.34 -0.50
N LYS A 155 1.04 19.37 -1.19
CA LYS A 155 2.40 19.87 -0.99
C LYS A 155 2.61 20.37 0.45
N CYS A 156 1.69 21.17 0.98
CA CYS A 156 1.76 21.65 2.36
C CYS A 156 1.77 20.49 3.37
N LEU A 157 0.87 19.50 3.19
CA LEU A 157 0.79 18.33 4.07
C LEU A 157 2.08 17.48 4.01
N ARG A 158 2.69 17.35 2.83
CA ARG A 158 3.98 16.65 2.68
C ARG A 158 5.11 17.36 3.43
N GLU A 159 5.14 18.69 3.39
CA GLU A 159 6.12 19.49 4.14
C GLU A 159 5.91 19.37 5.65
N ASP A 160 4.67 19.41 6.12
CA ASP A 160 4.36 19.28 7.53
C ASP A 160 4.63 17.87 8.07
N LEU A 161 4.38 16.83 7.27
CA LEU A 161 4.76 15.46 7.58
C LEU A 161 6.28 15.33 7.78
N LYS A 162 7.07 15.93 6.88
CA LYS A 162 8.54 15.94 7.00
C LYS A 162 9.01 16.64 8.29
N LYS A 163 8.37 17.75 8.68
CA LYS A 163 8.67 18.42 9.96
C LYS A 163 8.30 17.52 11.14
N ALA A 164 7.13 16.88 11.12
CA ALA A 164 6.68 15.99 12.18
C ALA A 164 7.62 14.77 12.36
N GLU A 165 8.09 14.18 11.26
CA GLU A 165 9.09 13.09 11.28
C GLU A 165 10.40 13.54 11.92
N LEU A 166 10.88 14.75 11.61
CA LEU A 166 12.09 15.31 12.21
C LEU A 166 11.92 15.54 13.72
N HIS A 167 10.77 16.09 14.14
CA HIS A 167 10.43 16.26 15.55
C HIS A 167 10.39 14.91 16.28
N LEU A 168 9.77 13.89 15.68
CA LEU A 168 9.67 12.55 16.26
C LEU A 168 11.05 11.89 16.39
N SER A 169 11.92 12.04 15.39
CA SER A 169 13.30 11.56 15.45
C SER A 169 14.09 12.23 16.59
N THR A 170 13.93 13.55 16.75
CA THR A 170 14.58 14.32 17.81
C THR A 170 14.09 13.90 19.20
N GLU A 171 12.79 13.73 19.39
CA GLU A 171 12.24 13.27 20.66
C GLU A 171 12.63 11.83 20.98
N ARG A 172 12.68 10.94 19.98
CA ARG A 172 13.18 9.57 20.15
C ARG A 172 14.62 9.58 20.65
N ALA A 173 15.51 10.37 20.04
CA ALA A 173 16.90 10.50 20.48
C ALA A 173 17.01 11.03 21.92
N LYS A 174 16.16 11.98 22.31
CA LYS A 174 16.11 12.48 23.71
C LYS A 174 15.63 11.41 24.68
N VAL A 175 14.60 10.64 24.33
CA VAL A 175 14.09 9.54 25.17
C VAL A 175 15.15 8.46 25.31
N ASP A 176 15.84 8.10 24.24
CA ASP A 176 16.92 7.11 24.26
C ASP A 176 18.08 7.58 25.15
N ASN A 177 18.48 8.85 25.06
CA ASN A 177 19.51 9.44 25.92
C ASN A 177 19.09 9.42 27.40
N ARG A 178 17.82 9.78 27.69
CA ARG A 178 17.27 9.72 29.06
C ARG A 178 17.26 8.29 29.60
N LEU A 179 16.90 7.31 28.76
CA LEU A 179 16.91 5.89 29.11
C LEU A 179 18.34 5.41 29.44
N GLN A 180 19.32 5.77 28.61
CA GLN A 180 20.73 5.48 28.86
C GLN A 180 21.21 6.11 30.18
N ASN A 181 20.88 7.37 30.42
CA ASN A 181 21.22 8.05 31.68
C ASN A 181 20.57 7.38 32.89
N MET A 182 19.29 6.99 32.79
CA MET A 182 18.59 6.25 33.85
C MET A 182 19.27 4.91 34.13
N ASN A 183 19.65 4.16 33.09
CA ASN A 183 20.36 2.88 33.24
C ASN A 183 21.72 3.07 33.90
N PHE A 184 22.46 4.13 33.53
CA PHE A 184 23.73 4.48 34.16
C PHE A 184 23.57 4.81 35.66
N LEU A 185 22.60 5.66 36.01
CA LEU A 185 22.32 6.00 37.41
C LEU A 185 21.90 4.78 38.22
N LYS A 186 21.09 3.89 37.64
CA LYS A 186 20.70 2.63 38.27
C LYS A 186 21.94 1.76 38.56
N ALA A 187 22.78 1.53 37.56
CA ALA A 187 24.03 0.77 37.73
C ALA A 187 24.94 1.40 38.80
N LYS A 188 25.09 2.74 38.80
CA LYS A 188 25.90 3.45 39.80
C LYS A 188 25.34 3.31 41.21
N SER A 189 24.02 3.39 41.37
CA SER A 189 23.38 3.19 42.67
C SER A 189 23.54 1.75 43.18
N GLU A 190 23.50 0.75 42.29
CA GLU A 190 23.78 -0.64 42.62
C GLU A 190 25.24 -0.85 43.04
N GLU A 191 26.20 -0.21 42.36
CA GLU A 191 27.62 -0.20 42.72
C GLU A 191 27.84 0.38 44.13
N PHE A 192 27.28 1.55 44.42
CA PHE A 192 27.35 2.15 45.76
C PHE A 192 26.72 1.26 46.82
N ARG A 193 25.58 0.65 46.53
CA ARG A 193 24.91 -0.27 47.44
C ARG A 193 25.78 -1.51 47.74
N CYS A 194 26.50 -2.03 46.75
CA CYS A 194 27.50 -3.09 46.95
C CYS A 194 28.67 -2.61 47.81
N GLY A 195 29.21 -1.42 47.54
CA GLY A 195 30.31 -0.83 48.30
C GLY A 195 29.94 -0.59 49.77
N ILE A 196 28.75 -0.07 50.05
CA ILE A 196 28.23 0.12 51.41
C ILE A 196 28.17 -1.23 52.14
N ARG A 197 27.56 -2.26 51.55
CA ARG A 197 27.51 -3.60 52.15
C ARG A 197 28.89 -4.16 52.46
N ALA A 198 29.87 -3.96 51.57
CA ALA A 198 31.24 -4.40 51.80
C ALA A 198 31.91 -3.63 52.95
N ALA A 199 31.70 -2.32 53.03
CA ALA A 199 32.21 -1.48 54.11
C ALA A 199 31.58 -1.83 55.47
N GLU A 200 30.26 -2.07 55.50
CA GLU A 200 29.54 -2.57 56.68
C GLU A 200 30.11 -3.91 57.15
N LYS A 201 30.33 -4.87 56.22
CA LYS A 201 30.95 -6.16 56.52
C LYS A 201 32.36 -6.01 57.09
N LEU A 202 33.16 -5.11 56.53
CA LEU A 202 34.50 -4.78 57.01
C LEU A 202 34.47 -4.18 58.42
N ALA A 203 33.52 -3.30 58.71
CA ALA A 203 33.32 -2.72 60.04
C ALA A 203 32.94 -3.80 61.06
N GLU A 204 32.02 -4.70 60.68
CA GLU A 204 31.60 -5.85 61.49
C GLU A 204 32.79 -6.77 61.82
N LEU A 205 33.60 -7.14 60.81
CA LEU A 205 34.81 -7.94 60.99
C LEU A 205 35.83 -7.23 61.88
N LYS A 206 36.07 -5.93 61.67
CA LYS A 206 36.96 -5.13 62.54
C LYS A 206 36.49 -5.16 63.98
N GLN A 207 35.19 -5.01 64.22
CA GLN A 207 34.61 -5.04 65.56
C GLN A 207 34.81 -6.41 66.23
N GLN A 208 34.70 -7.50 65.48
CA GLN A 208 35.02 -8.85 65.94
C GLN A 208 36.53 -9.06 66.17
N THR A 209 37.39 -8.34 65.46
CA THR A 209 38.85 -8.44 65.60
C THR A 209 39.36 -7.73 66.86
N ILE A 210 38.67 -6.69 67.36
CA ILE A 210 39.05 -5.96 68.58
C ILE A 210 39.20 -6.89 69.81
N PRO A 211 38.20 -7.71 70.20
CA PRO A 211 38.36 -8.62 71.33
C PRO A 211 39.41 -9.70 71.08
N LEU A 212 39.55 -10.19 69.84
CA LEU A 212 40.61 -11.14 69.47
C LEU A 212 42.00 -10.53 69.64
N LYS A 213 42.18 -9.26 69.22
CA LYS A 213 43.43 -8.52 69.39
C LYS A 213 43.73 -8.26 70.87
N LYS A 214 42.72 -7.86 71.65
CA LYS A 214 42.86 -7.69 73.11
C LYS A 214 43.23 -9.01 73.80
N LYS A 215 42.70 -10.14 73.32
CA LYS A 215 43.07 -11.48 73.79
C LYS A 215 44.51 -11.84 73.40
N LEU A 216 44.95 -11.47 72.19
CA LEU A 216 46.35 -11.64 71.75
C LEU A 216 47.33 -10.77 72.54
N GLU A 217 46.99 -9.50 72.81
CA GLU A 217 47.78 -8.62 73.71
C GLU A 217 47.86 -9.22 75.11
N SER A 218 46.77 -9.75 75.65
CA SER A 218 46.79 -10.54 76.89
C SER A 218 47.72 -11.76 76.82
N TYR A 219 47.86 -12.40 75.66
CA TYR A 219 48.83 -13.49 75.46
C TYR A 219 50.28 -12.99 75.30
N LEU A 220 50.49 -11.75 74.85
CA LEU A 220 51.81 -11.12 74.74
C LEU A 220 52.28 -10.50 76.07
N ASP A 221 51.35 -10.08 76.93
CA ASP A 221 51.59 -9.64 78.31
C ASP A 221 51.87 -10.81 79.27
N LEU A 222 51.62 -12.05 78.84
CA LEU A 222 52.11 -13.24 79.52
C LEU A 222 53.65 -13.28 79.35
N MET A 223 54.34 -13.17 80.49
CA MET A 223 55.78 -12.93 80.68
C MET A 223 56.78 -13.70 79.78
N PRO A 224 58.02 -13.18 79.66
CA PRO A 224 59.17 -13.92 79.14
C PRO A 224 59.26 -15.32 79.77
N ASN A 225 59.51 -16.32 78.94
CA ASN A 225 59.62 -17.73 79.32
C ASN A 225 60.53 -17.92 80.55
N PRO A 226 59.97 -18.30 81.73
CA PRO A 226 60.72 -18.43 82.98
C PRO A 226 61.88 -19.42 82.90
N SER A 227 61.76 -20.46 82.07
CA SER A 227 62.83 -21.43 81.84
C SER A 227 64.05 -20.79 81.17
N LEU A 228 63.84 -19.80 80.30
CA LEU A 228 64.91 -19.09 79.61
C LEU A 228 65.61 -18.08 80.54
N ALA A 229 64.85 -17.44 81.44
CA ALA A 229 65.39 -16.55 82.46
C ALA A 229 66.19 -17.31 83.54
N GLN A 230 65.76 -18.51 83.95
CA GLN A 230 66.47 -19.37 84.90
C GLN A 230 67.85 -19.78 84.38
N VAL A 231 67.96 -20.16 83.10
CA VAL A 231 69.24 -20.53 82.49
C VAL A 231 70.20 -19.34 82.50
N LYS A 232 69.74 -18.15 82.13
CA LYS A 232 70.55 -16.93 82.11
C LYS A 232 71.04 -16.48 83.50
N ILE A 233 70.23 -16.67 84.53
CA ILE A 233 70.60 -16.36 85.92
C ILE A 233 71.65 -17.34 86.44
N GLU A 234 71.54 -18.63 86.10
CA GLU A 234 72.49 -19.65 86.57
C GLU A 234 73.84 -19.60 85.82
N GLU A 235 73.82 -19.15 84.57
CA GLU A 235 75.02 -18.84 83.79
C GLU A 235 75.78 -17.65 84.42
N ALA A 236 75.07 -16.57 84.77
CA ALA A 236 75.67 -15.41 85.44
C ALA A 236 76.21 -15.71 86.85
N LYS A 237 75.57 -16.61 87.61
CA LYS A 237 76.10 -17.06 88.91
C LYS A 237 77.40 -17.85 88.76
N ARG A 238 77.51 -18.73 87.76
CA ARG A 238 78.76 -19.45 87.49
C ARG A 238 79.89 -18.51 87.10
N GLU A 239 79.60 -17.48 86.30
CA GLU A 239 80.60 -16.45 85.98
C GLU A 239 81.02 -15.66 87.22
N LEU A 240 80.09 -15.37 88.14
CA LEU A 240 80.39 -14.71 89.41
C LEU A 240 81.26 -15.58 90.32
N ASP A 241 80.93 -16.87 90.48
CA ASP A 241 81.71 -17.82 91.30
C ASP A 241 83.14 -17.99 90.75
N ILE A 242 83.31 -17.95 89.42
CA ILE A 242 84.64 -17.99 88.79
C ILE A 242 85.43 -16.73 89.15
N ILE A 243 84.82 -15.54 89.04
CA ILE A 243 85.47 -14.27 89.37
C ILE A 243 85.77 -14.17 90.88
N GLU A 244 84.88 -14.68 91.72
CA GLU A 244 85.05 -14.68 93.18
C GLU A 244 86.15 -15.65 93.59
N ALA A 245 86.23 -16.85 93.01
CA ALA A 245 87.34 -17.78 93.21
C ALA A 245 88.69 -17.21 92.71
N GLU A 246 88.68 -16.47 91.58
CA GLU A 246 89.86 -15.79 91.07
C GLU A 246 90.29 -14.64 91.99
N LEU A 247 89.34 -13.96 92.63
CA LEU A 247 89.58 -12.94 93.64
C LEU A 247 90.10 -13.56 94.96
N THR A 248 89.54 -14.68 95.43
CA THR A 248 90.03 -15.39 96.63
C THR A 248 91.43 -15.96 96.42
N LYS A 249 91.75 -16.47 95.22
CA LYS A 249 93.11 -16.90 94.89
C LYS A 249 94.11 -15.73 94.87
N LYS A 250 93.63 -14.51 94.56
CA LYS A 250 94.42 -13.28 94.72
C LYS A 250 94.53 -12.79 96.17
N VAL A 251 93.57 -13.12 97.03
CA VAL A 251 93.69 -12.94 98.49
C VAL A 251 94.83 -13.84 99.04
N ASP A 252 94.95 -15.09 98.60
CA ASP A 252 95.93 -16.04 99.18
C ASP A 252 97.40 -15.86 98.71
N MET A 253 97.66 -15.14 97.62
CA MET A 253 99.02 -14.88 97.12
C MET A 253 99.69 -13.63 97.74
N MET A 254 98.97 -12.85 98.55
CA MET A 254 99.50 -11.62 99.18
C MET A 254 99.79 -11.75 100.67
N GLU A 255 99.56 -12.91 101.31
CA GLU A 255 99.79 -13.14 102.75
C GLU A 255 100.97 -14.09 103.09
N LEU A 256 102.07 -14.07 102.31
CA LEU A 256 103.35 -14.73 102.64
C LEU A 256 104.56 -13.81 102.38
#